data_AF-A0A3L7PLM7-F1
#
_entry.id   AF-A0A3L7PLM7-F1
#
_cell.length_a   1.000
_cell.length_b   1.000
_cell.length_c   1.000
_cell.angle_alpha   90.00
_cell.angle_beta   90.00
_cell.angle_gamma   90.00
#
_symmetry.space_group_name_H-M   'P 1'
#
loop_
_entity.id
_entity.type
_entity.pdbx_description
1 polymer ?
#
loop_
_entity_poly.entity_id
_entity_poly.type
_entity_poly.pdbx_seq_one_letter_code
_entity_poly.pdbx_strand_id
1 'polypeptide(L)'
;MNFDTTVILVWIGVLLFSTTTIYGLWWSLFWDRSRGQRRCPTCWHPVQQRFPFRCTECGYLTIFESDLFVTRRRYGWAAITILALLTGTMWLRDQVSTRSWWSLFPDRMVIAMLPLADDGETLREIPPYLINRVLLLEMSPANRLRLLSQCASGDSWAPPGSEYWMQKYALIADKIEQTTSLTKDTPETLIAIETALNTLPPLVRLDIPATWNSLEPFIVSANVRDWWPEQSKIKLRVTAFNGIQMSAPALERLTHQHLERTNSGGANSTIFTMDLGVLAIGLHSGEMVMEWESTLPETTMATNTPHAHGFISIPISTDVLPTTQPLAPINTPEIDALVQEAFEPGLMRWSTGRVRHAFSYQPYKTSSPELDSVAFGMIVEALEDGVPRRRLNVWWRGGRGGARTGFEIELEDQIALDRAAVNAHWTMRIRGNESLARRVAGLYSGAQVTTWWSGTVEFPLVINDFKDDLSSRATMRAWEWIQDVNSSVNEK
;
A
#
# COMPACT_ATOMS: atom_id res chain seq x y z
N MET A 1 0.26 9.93 32.89
CA MET A 1 -0.32 8.63 33.31
C MET A 1 -1.83 8.72 33.61
N ASN A 2 -2.60 9.61 32.95
CA ASN A 2 -4.00 9.91 33.33
C ASN A 2 -5.06 9.41 32.31
N PHE A 3 -4.66 8.66 31.28
CA PHE A 3 -5.58 8.30 30.18
C PHE A 3 -6.33 6.98 30.43
N ASP A 4 -5.88 6.18 31.41
CA ASP A 4 -6.49 4.90 31.78
C ASP A 4 -7.74 5.12 32.61
N THR A 5 -7.72 6.15 33.46
CA THR A 5 -8.82 6.51 34.33
C THR A 5 -9.99 7.07 33.53
N THR A 6 -9.76 7.88 32.51
CA THR A 6 -10.85 8.48 31.70
C THR A 6 -11.69 7.42 30.99
N VAL A 7 -11.07 6.40 30.42
CA VAL A 7 -11.79 5.35 29.69
C VAL A 7 -12.57 4.43 30.61
N ILE A 8 -11.96 4.05 31.75
CA ILE A 8 -12.69 3.31 32.79
C ILE A 8 -13.88 4.15 33.28
N LEU A 9 -13.71 5.46 33.47
CA LEU A 9 -14.80 6.36 33.86
C LEU A 9 -15.89 6.47 32.79
N VAL A 10 -15.55 6.46 31.49
CA VAL A 10 -16.53 6.46 30.41
C VAL A 10 -17.36 5.17 30.42
N TRP A 11 -16.72 3.99 30.51
CA TRP A 11 -17.44 2.71 30.56
C TRP A 11 -18.29 2.57 31.82
N ILE A 12 -17.76 2.99 32.98
CA ILE A 12 -18.55 3.09 34.21
C ILE A 12 -19.72 4.05 34.00
N GLY A 13 -19.50 5.19 33.34
CA GLY A 13 -20.54 6.15 32.99
C GLY A 13 -21.65 5.54 32.12
N VAL A 14 -21.30 4.81 31.07
CA VAL A 14 -22.25 4.12 30.18
C VAL A 14 -23.04 3.05 30.94
N LEU A 15 -22.36 2.25 31.77
CA LEU A 15 -23.00 1.22 32.57
C LEU A 15 -23.94 1.83 33.61
N LEU A 16 -23.50 2.87 34.33
CA LEU A 16 -24.32 3.61 35.29
C LEU A 16 -25.52 4.28 34.61
N PHE A 17 -25.33 4.88 33.44
CA PHE A 17 -26.42 5.48 32.67
C PHE A 17 -27.45 4.42 32.24
N SER A 18 -27.00 3.29 31.69
CA SER A 18 -27.87 2.20 31.22
C SER A 18 -28.63 1.56 32.38
N THR A 19 -27.95 1.27 33.49
CA THR A 19 -28.57 0.71 34.70
C THR A 19 -29.56 1.68 35.33
N THR A 20 -29.22 2.98 35.41
CA THR A 20 -30.10 4.01 35.98
C THR A 20 -31.35 4.22 35.13
N THR A 21 -31.23 4.23 33.80
CA THR A 21 -32.38 4.40 32.90
C THR A 21 -33.30 3.17 32.93
N ILE A 22 -32.75 1.95 32.91
CA ILE A 22 -33.51 0.71 33.05
C ILE A 22 -34.20 0.65 34.42
N TYR A 23 -33.47 0.93 35.50
CA TYR A 23 -34.02 0.97 36.85
C TYR A 23 -35.11 2.04 36.99
N GLY A 24 -34.88 3.24 36.44
CA GLY A 24 -35.85 4.34 36.45
C GLY A 24 -37.13 3.99 35.71
N LEU A 25 -37.02 3.35 34.55
CA LEU A 25 -38.17 2.86 33.78
C LEU A 25 -38.95 1.81 34.60
N TRP A 26 -38.25 0.81 35.13
CA TRP A 26 -38.85 -0.23 35.94
C TRP A 26 -39.53 0.33 37.20
N TRP A 27 -38.86 1.26 37.88
CA TRP A 27 -39.37 1.93 39.07
C TRP A 27 -40.64 2.74 38.76
N SER A 28 -40.62 3.51 37.67
CA SER A 28 -41.75 4.36 37.26
C SER A 28 -43.00 3.57 36.87
N LEU A 29 -42.85 2.33 36.38
CA LEU A 29 -43.94 1.50 35.89
C LEU A 29 -44.41 0.43 36.89
N PHE A 30 -43.51 -0.09 37.73
CA PHE A 30 -43.76 -1.33 38.47
C PHE A 30 -43.47 -1.29 39.98
N TRP A 31 -42.88 -0.22 40.53
CA TRP A 31 -42.49 -0.20 41.94
C TRP A 31 -43.68 -0.12 42.89
N ASP A 32 -44.64 0.76 42.58
CA ASP A 32 -45.82 1.04 43.41
C ASP A 32 -46.93 0.01 43.10
N ARG A 33 -46.69 -1.26 43.45
CA ARG A 33 -47.72 -2.32 43.44
C ARG A 33 -48.54 -2.27 44.72
N SER A 34 -49.85 -2.49 44.62
CA SER A 34 -50.78 -2.47 45.76
C SER A 34 -50.47 -3.53 46.84
N ARG A 35 -49.81 -4.64 46.46
CA ARG A 35 -49.42 -5.75 47.36
C ARG A 35 -50.59 -6.26 48.23
N GLY A 36 -51.80 -6.33 47.64
CA GLY A 36 -53.01 -6.77 48.32
C GLY A 36 -53.64 -5.73 49.27
N GLN A 37 -53.12 -4.51 49.33
CA GLN A 37 -53.72 -3.41 50.09
C GLN A 37 -54.54 -2.48 49.18
N ARG A 38 -55.72 -2.07 49.64
CA ARG A 38 -56.57 -1.07 48.97
C ARG A 38 -55.91 0.30 49.05
N ARG A 39 -55.40 0.82 47.93
CA ARG A 39 -54.73 2.12 47.86
C ARG A 39 -55.36 3.01 46.79
N CYS A 40 -55.44 4.30 47.06
CA CYS A 40 -55.94 5.24 46.06
C CYS A 40 -54.96 5.33 44.86
N PRO A 41 -55.40 5.23 43.60
CA PRO A 41 -54.52 5.30 42.44
C PRO A 41 -53.87 6.69 42.25
N THR A 42 -54.48 7.76 42.79
CA THR A 42 -53.99 9.14 42.65
C THR A 42 -52.91 9.49 43.69
N CYS A 43 -53.22 9.37 44.99
CA CYS A 43 -52.29 9.76 46.06
C CYS A 43 -51.57 8.59 46.75
N TRP A 44 -51.95 7.33 46.48
CA TRP A 44 -51.40 6.12 47.10
C TRP A 44 -51.69 5.91 48.59
N HIS A 45 -52.56 6.76 49.17
CA HIS A 45 -53.02 6.64 50.55
C HIS A 45 -53.91 5.37 50.71
N PRO A 46 -53.76 4.60 51.80
CA PRO A 46 -54.59 3.43 52.06
C PRO A 46 -56.06 3.84 52.28
N VAL A 47 -56.99 3.16 51.61
CA VAL A 47 -58.42 3.46 51.70
C VAL A 47 -59.09 2.46 52.64
N GLN A 48 -59.49 2.93 53.83
CA GLN A 48 -60.08 2.08 54.88
C GLN A 48 -61.62 2.06 54.90
N GLN A 49 -62.29 3.05 54.28
CA GLN A 49 -63.74 3.20 54.37
C GLN A 49 -64.50 2.12 53.55
N ARG A 50 -65.65 1.68 54.07
CA ARG A 50 -66.59 0.80 53.36
C ARG A 50 -67.52 1.64 52.48
N PHE A 51 -67.77 1.13 51.28
CA PHE A 51 -68.55 1.67 50.16
C PHE A 51 -69.47 2.90 50.44
N PRO A 52 -69.38 3.98 49.63
CA PRO A 52 -68.50 4.14 48.46
C PRO A 52 -67.03 4.37 48.85
N PHE A 53 -66.09 3.91 48.02
CA PHE A 53 -64.67 4.04 48.33
C PHE A 53 -64.19 5.46 48.03
N ARG A 54 -64.08 6.29 49.08
CA ARG A 54 -63.58 7.66 49.00
C ARG A 54 -62.21 7.79 49.68
N CYS A 55 -61.23 8.32 48.97
CA CYS A 55 -59.92 8.65 49.54
C CYS A 55 -60.03 9.88 50.44
N THR A 56 -59.56 9.77 51.69
CA THR A 56 -59.58 10.86 52.67
C THR A 56 -58.60 11.99 52.37
N GLU A 57 -57.50 11.71 51.67
CA GLU A 57 -56.53 12.75 51.29
C GLU A 57 -56.89 13.50 50.01
N CYS A 58 -56.98 12.81 48.86
CA CYS A 58 -57.15 13.47 47.57
C CYS A 58 -58.60 13.56 47.09
N GLY A 59 -59.56 12.99 47.83
CA GLY A 59 -60.98 13.02 47.47
C GLY A 59 -61.39 12.08 46.32
N TYR A 60 -60.47 11.29 45.75
CA TYR A 60 -60.78 10.32 44.69
C TYR A 60 -61.90 9.36 45.11
N LEU A 61 -62.90 9.20 44.24
CA LEU A 61 -64.08 8.38 44.46
C LEU A 61 -64.15 7.29 43.40
N THR A 62 -64.24 6.02 43.82
CA THR A 62 -64.54 4.90 42.92
C THR A 62 -65.63 4.00 43.50
N ILE A 63 -66.39 3.38 42.60
CA ILE A 63 -67.45 2.42 42.90
C ILE A 63 -66.86 0.99 42.88
N PHE A 64 -65.78 0.76 42.13
CA PHE A 64 -65.20 -0.57 41.93
C PHE A 64 -63.98 -0.79 42.83
N GLU A 65 -64.01 -1.87 43.60
CA GLU A 65 -62.88 -2.23 44.47
C GLU A 65 -61.61 -2.58 43.67
N SER A 66 -61.77 -3.10 42.45
CA SER A 66 -60.66 -3.42 41.54
C SER A 66 -59.75 -2.22 41.25
N ASP A 67 -60.31 -1.01 41.20
CA ASP A 67 -59.55 0.21 40.90
C ASP A 67 -58.56 0.56 42.01
N LEU A 68 -58.82 0.11 43.24
CA LEU A 68 -57.94 0.30 44.40
C LEU A 68 -56.72 -0.65 44.42
N PHE A 69 -56.70 -1.63 43.52
CA PHE A 69 -55.59 -2.57 43.37
C PHE A 69 -54.69 -2.25 42.17
N VAL A 70 -55.03 -1.23 41.38
CA VAL A 70 -54.27 -0.83 40.19
C VAL A 70 -52.89 -0.28 40.58
N THR A 71 -51.85 -0.73 39.89
CA THR A 71 -50.47 -0.24 40.04
C THR A 71 -50.39 1.24 39.65
N ARG A 72 -49.85 2.09 40.54
CA ARG A 72 -49.63 3.51 40.22
C ARG A 72 -48.47 3.63 39.23
N ARG A 73 -48.78 4.02 38.00
CA ARG A 73 -47.79 4.26 36.94
C ARG A 73 -47.45 5.74 36.86
N ARG A 74 -46.17 6.08 36.95
CA ARG A 74 -45.67 7.46 36.86
C ARG A 74 -45.27 7.76 35.41
N TYR A 75 -46.26 7.87 34.53
CA TYR A 75 -46.04 8.02 33.08
C TYR A 75 -45.12 9.21 32.71
N GLY A 76 -45.15 10.32 33.44
CA GLY A 76 -44.23 11.43 33.22
C GLY A 76 -42.76 11.05 33.42
N TRP A 77 -42.43 10.31 34.49
CA TRP A 77 -41.08 9.80 34.73
C TRP A 77 -40.68 8.71 33.73
N ALA A 78 -41.63 7.88 33.31
CA ALA A 78 -41.40 6.91 32.23
C ALA A 78 -41.04 7.62 30.91
N ALA A 79 -41.75 8.68 30.53
CA ALA A 79 -41.46 9.45 29.33
C ALA A 79 -40.07 10.11 29.38
N ILE A 80 -39.68 10.68 30.53
CA ILE A 80 -38.35 11.28 30.71
C ILE A 80 -37.24 10.22 30.60
N THR A 81 -37.41 9.05 31.23
CA THR A 81 -36.41 7.97 31.17
C THR A 81 -36.27 7.38 29.76
N ILE A 82 -37.39 7.23 29.04
CA ILE A 82 -37.37 6.83 27.61
C ILE A 82 -36.67 7.88 26.76
N LEU A 83 -36.98 9.16 26.95
CA LEU A 83 -36.34 10.24 26.20
C LEU A 83 -34.84 10.29 26.46
N ALA A 84 -34.41 10.13 27.71
CA ALA A 84 -32.99 10.05 28.06
C ALA A 84 -32.31 8.87 27.33
N LEU A 85 -32.93 7.69 27.32
CA LEU A 85 -32.42 6.52 26.62
C LEU A 85 -32.29 6.75 25.10
N LEU A 86 -33.31 7.36 24.48
CA LEU A 86 -33.29 7.71 23.05
C LEU A 86 -32.20 8.72 22.71
N THR A 87 -32.06 9.78 23.51
CA THR A 87 -31.02 10.79 23.28
C THR A 87 -29.62 10.20 23.47
N GLY A 88 -29.41 9.39 24.51
CA GLY A 88 -28.13 8.71 24.74
C GLY A 88 -27.75 7.74 23.63
N THR A 89 -28.73 6.97 23.13
CA THR A 89 -28.50 6.03 22.01
C THR A 89 -28.30 6.74 20.67
N MET A 90 -29.02 7.82 20.39
CA MET A 90 -28.79 8.65 19.20
C MET A 90 -27.40 9.30 19.21
N TRP A 91 -27.00 9.87 20.35
CA TRP A 91 -25.67 10.45 20.51
C TRP A 91 -24.56 9.40 20.33
N LEU A 92 -24.73 8.21 20.92
CA LEU A 92 -23.77 7.11 20.75
C LEU A 92 -23.70 6.65 19.28
N ARG A 93 -24.86 6.53 18.61
CA ARG A 93 -24.94 6.18 17.19
C ARG A 93 -24.24 7.21 16.31
N ASP A 94 -24.45 8.50 16.57
CA ASP A 94 -23.81 9.59 15.85
C ASP A 94 -22.28 9.50 15.97
N GLN A 95 -21.76 9.34 17.19
CA GLN A 95 -20.32 9.16 17.43
C GLN A 95 -19.77 7.92 16.70
N VAL A 96 -20.46 6.78 16.78
CA VAL A 96 -20.02 5.53 16.12
C VAL A 96 -20.05 5.67 14.59
N SER A 97 -21.07 6.34 14.04
CA SER A 97 -21.22 6.52 12.59
C SER A 97 -20.21 7.50 11.99
N THR A 98 -19.80 8.51 12.76
CA THR A 98 -18.90 9.57 12.27
C THR A 98 -17.42 9.27 12.52
N ARG A 99 -17.08 8.50 13.56
CA ARG A 99 -15.69 8.30 14.00
C ARG A 99 -15.21 6.85 13.99
N SER A 100 -16.00 5.92 13.44
CA SER A 100 -15.85 4.47 13.62
C SER A 100 -16.02 4.06 15.08
N TRP A 101 -16.47 2.83 15.32
CA TRP A 101 -16.63 2.28 16.66
C TRP A 101 -15.31 2.19 17.42
N TRP A 102 -14.18 2.17 16.71
CA TRP A 102 -12.83 2.22 17.27
C TRP A 102 -12.51 3.50 18.04
N SER A 103 -13.21 4.61 17.76
CA SER A 103 -13.00 5.86 18.51
C SER A 103 -13.44 5.80 19.97
N LEU A 104 -14.21 4.78 20.35
CA LEU A 104 -14.62 4.56 21.74
C LEU A 104 -13.47 3.95 22.58
N PHE A 105 -12.43 3.43 21.93
CA PHE A 105 -11.29 2.81 22.59
C PHE A 105 -10.10 3.78 22.66
N PRO A 106 -9.29 3.72 23.72
CA PRO A 106 -7.98 4.36 23.74
C PRO A 106 -7.14 3.95 22.53
N ASP A 107 -6.44 4.90 21.89
CA ASP A 107 -5.54 4.58 20.77
C ASP A 107 -4.57 3.43 21.12
N ARG A 108 -4.04 3.39 22.35
CA ARG A 108 -3.15 2.31 22.81
C ARG A 108 -3.77 0.92 22.73
N MET A 109 -5.08 0.79 22.98
CA MET A 109 -5.79 -0.48 22.89
C MET A 109 -6.00 -0.86 21.43
N VAL A 110 -6.37 0.11 20.60
CA VAL A 110 -6.53 -0.08 19.16
C VAL A 110 -5.20 -0.48 18.50
N ILE A 111 -4.09 0.16 18.88
CA ILE A 111 -2.73 -0.19 18.45
C ILE A 111 -2.36 -1.61 18.92
N ALA A 112 -2.68 -1.99 20.16
CA ALA A 112 -2.42 -3.34 20.66
C ALA A 112 -3.27 -4.42 19.99
N MET A 113 -4.43 -4.06 19.42
CA MET A 113 -5.31 -4.95 18.65
C MET A 113 -4.94 -5.00 17.16
N LEU A 114 -4.05 -4.13 16.68
CA LEU A 114 -3.64 -4.07 15.27
C LEU A 114 -3.13 -5.42 14.73
N PRO A 115 -2.38 -6.26 15.48
CA PRO A 115 -2.00 -7.60 15.02
C PRO A 115 -3.18 -8.51 14.68
N LEU A 116 -4.35 -8.29 15.30
CA LEU A 116 -5.57 -9.06 15.06
C LEU A 116 -6.42 -8.51 13.89
N ALA A 117 -5.98 -7.44 13.21
CA ALA A 117 -6.78 -6.77 12.19
C ALA A 117 -7.21 -7.66 11.00
N ASP A 118 -6.50 -8.77 10.76
CA ASP A 118 -6.81 -9.70 9.68
C ASP A 118 -7.91 -10.71 10.05
N ASP A 119 -8.19 -10.87 11.35
CA ASP A 119 -9.15 -11.83 11.89
C ASP A 119 -10.59 -11.27 11.86
N GLY A 120 -11.19 -11.25 10.67
CA GLY A 120 -12.61 -10.98 10.48
C GLY A 120 -12.97 -9.55 10.06
N GLU A 121 -14.23 -9.36 9.64
CA GLU A 121 -14.68 -8.13 8.99
C GLU A 121 -14.58 -6.88 9.89
N THR A 122 -14.82 -7.03 11.20
CA THR A 122 -14.81 -5.90 12.14
C THR A 122 -13.39 -5.39 12.44
N LEU A 123 -12.39 -6.27 12.47
CA LEU A 123 -11.01 -5.92 12.81
C LEU A 123 -10.26 -5.26 11.63
N ARG A 124 -10.73 -5.48 10.39
CA ARG A 124 -10.21 -4.84 9.17
C ARG A 124 -10.35 -3.32 9.17
N GLU A 125 -11.22 -2.76 10.01
CA GLU A 125 -11.38 -1.30 10.16
C GLU A 125 -10.28 -0.65 11.02
N ILE A 126 -9.44 -1.42 11.73
CA ILE A 126 -8.40 -0.87 12.61
C ILE A 126 -7.35 -0.06 11.82
N PRO A 127 -6.71 -0.58 10.76
CA PRO A 127 -5.73 0.19 10.00
C PRO A 127 -6.28 1.51 9.44
N PRO A 128 -7.42 1.56 8.72
CA PRO A 128 -7.94 2.83 8.19
C PRO A 128 -8.33 3.81 9.30
N TYR A 129 -8.83 3.33 10.45
CA TYR A 129 -9.08 4.18 11.60
C TYR A 129 -7.79 4.83 12.13
N LEU A 130 -6.73 4.04 12.36
CA LEU A 130 -5.45 4.56 12.83
C LEU A 130 -4.81 5.53 11.83
N ILE A 131 -4.90 5.24 10.53
CA ILE A 131 -4.47 6.13 9.45
C ILE A 131 -5.20 7.47 9.52
N ASN A 132 -6.52 7.46 9.65
CA ASN A 132 -7.30 8.68 9.73
C ASN A 132 -6.92 9.53 10.96
N ARG A 133 -6.66 8.89 12.11
CA ARG A 133 -6.23 9.55 13.34
C ARG A 133 -4.85 10.23 13.19
N VAL A 134 -3.93 9.57 12.48
CA VAL A 134 -2.62 10.15 12.14
C VAL A 134 -2.79 11.35 11.19
N LEU A 135 -3.57 11.20 10.11
CA LEU A 135 -3.83 12.26 9.13
C LEU A 135 -4.48 13.51 9.74
N LEU A 136 -5.42 13.32 10.67
CA LEU A 136 -6.10 14.42 11.37
C LEU A 136 -5.24 15.05 12.49
N LEU A 137 -4.02 14.57 12.70
CA LEU A 137 -3.12 15.00 13.79
C LEU A 137 -3.75 14.85 15.20
N GLU A 138 -4.69 13.91 15.36
CA GLU A 138 -5.38 13.66 16.63
C GLU A 138 -4.60 12.68 17.52
N MET A 139 -3.62 11.97 16.96
CA MET A 139 -2.84 10.97 17.68
C MET A 139 -1.66 11.61 18.43
N SER A 140 -1.59 11.36 19.74
CA SER A 140 -0.46 11.86 20.56
C SER A 140 0.89 11.31 20.08
N PRO A 141 2.00 12.04 20.27
CA PRO A 141 3.30 11.57 19.79
C PRO A 141 3.75 10.25 20.42
N ALA A 142 3.43 10.02 21.70
CA ALA A 142 3.70 8.75 22.37
C ALA A 142 2.95 7.57 21.74
N ASN A 143 1.73 7.79 21.23
CA ASN A 143 0.98 6.75 20.52
C ASN A 143 1.50 6.55 19.09
N ARG A 144 1.96 7.61 18.40
CA ARG A 144 2.65 7.47 17.11
C ARG A 144 3.91 6.61 17.23
N LEU A 145 4.73 6.84 18.26
CA LEU A 145 5.92 6.02 18.53
C LEU A 145 5.57 4.56 18.83
N ARG A 146 4.51 4.30 19.61
CA ARG A 146 4.02 2.93 19.84
C ARG A 146 3.53 2.27 18.56
N LEU A 147 2.81 3.02 17.73
CA LEU A 147 2.30 2.53 16.46
C LEU A 147 3.45 2.21 15.50
N LEU A 148 4.47 3.06 15.41
CA LEU A 148 5.70 2.78 14.66
C LEU A 148 6.45 1.57 15.22
N SER A 149 6.57 1.45 16.55
CA SER A 149 7.17 0.27 17.16
C SER A 149 6.42 -1.01 16.81
N GLN A 150 5.08 -0.96 16.75
CA GLN A 150 4.25 -2.09 16.33
C GLN A 150 4.44 -2.41 14.84
N CYS A 151 4.57 -1.37 13.99
CA CYS A 151 4.91 -1.55 12.57
C CYS A 151 6.30 -2.18 12.43
N ALA A 152 7.30 -1.73 13.19
CA ALA A 152 8.66 -2.24 13.16
C ALA A 152 8.75 -3.71 13.61
N SER A 153 7.97 -4.10 14.62
CA SER A 153 7.90 -5.51 15.05
C SER A 153 7.09 -6.39 14.10
N GLY A 154 6.11 -5.81 13.39
CA GLY A 154 5.12 -6.56 12.62
C GLY A 154 4.30 -7.50 13.52
N ASP A 155 3.83 -8.61 12.94
CA ASP A 155 3.22 -9.72 13.67
C ASP A 155 3.52 -11.07 13.00
N SER A 156 2.98 -12.18 13.53
CA SER A 156 3.27 -13.53 13.02
C SER A 156 2.79 -13.79 11.60
N TRP A 157 1.78 -13.07 11.13
CA TRP A 157 1.19 -13.22 9.79
C TRP A 157 1.69 -12.16 8.81
N ALA A 158 2.11 -11.03 9.35
CA ALA A 158 2.68 -9.91 8.63
C ALA A 158 4.07 -9.57 9.21
N PRO A 159 5.08 -10.43 9.02
CA PRO A 159 6.43 -10.15 9.48
C PRO A 159 7.00 -8.94 8.73
N PRO A 160 7.82 -8.10 9.37
CA PRO A 160 8.41 -6.91 8.75
C PRO A 160 9.07 -7.20 7.39
N GLY A 161 8.76 -6.39 6.38
CA GLY A 161 9.27 -6.55 5.00
C GLY A 161 8.52 -7.56 4.13
N SER A 162 7.47 -8.22 4.63
CA SER A 162 6.61 -9.10 3.82
C SER A 162 5.50 -8.35 3.07
N GLU A 163 4.91 -8.99 2.05
CA GLU A 163 3.72 -8.47 1.34
C GLU A 163 2.50 -8.29 2.27
N TYR A 164 2.30 -9.18 3.25
CA TYR A 164 1.24 -9.00 4.25
C TYR A 164 1.50 -7.79 5.14
N TRP A 165 2.75 -7.55 5.51
CA TRP A 165 3.14 -6.34 6.22
C TRP A 165 2.86 -5.08 5.40
N MET A 166 3.08 -5.14 4.09
CA MET A 166 2.77 -4.03 3.18
C MET A 166 1.29 -3.65 3.19
N GLN A 167 0.42 -4.65 3.12
CA GLN A 167 -1.02 -4.42 3.10
C GLN A 167 -1.51 -3.83 4.43
N LYS A 168 -0.90 -4.24 5.55
CA LYS A 168 -1.37 -3.93 6.90
C LYS A 168 -0.73 -2.68 7.52
N TYR A 169 0.59 -2.54 7.43
CA TYR A 169 1.38 -1.57 8.20
C TYR A 169 1.97 -0.44 7.33
N ALA A 170 2.31 -0.70 6.06
CA ALA A 170 3.05 0.28 5.24
C ALA A 170 2.33 1.62 5.09
N LEU A 171 1.00 1.60 4.91
CA LEU A 171 0.23 2.83 4.75
C LEU A 171 0.17 3.65 6.06
N ILE A 172 0.21 2.99 7.21
CA ILE A 172 0.30 3.65 8.52
C ILE A 172 1.66 4.36 8.64
N ALA A 173 2.76 3.65 8.36
CA ALA A 173 4.11 4.21 8.40
C ALA A 173 4.25 5.42 7.44
N ASP A 174 3.76 5.29 6.20
CA ASP A 174 3.72 6.37 5.20
C ASP A 174 2.97 7.61 5.71
N LYS A 175 1.85 7.44 6.42
CA LYS A 175 1.10 8.59 6.95
C LYS A 175 1.76 9.22 8.17
N ILE A 176 2.46 8.44 8.97
CA ILE A 176 3.24 9.00 10.08
C ILE A 176 4.39 9.84 9.54
N GLU A 177 5.13 9.34 8.54
CA GLU A 177 6.21 10.09 7.88
C GLU A 177 5.68 11.42 7.29
N GLN A 178 4.62 11.36 6.47
CA GLN A 178 4.04 12.56 5.82
C GLN A 178 3.54 13.62 6.80
N THR A 179 3.04 13.20 7.97
CA THR A 179 2.49 14.11 8.98
C THR A 179 3.54 14.62 9.96
N THR A 180 4.74 14.02 10.00
CA THR A 180 5.80 14.39 10.95
C THR A 180 6.21 15.85 10.79
N SER A 181 6.39 16.32 9.55
CA SER A 181 6.73 17.71 9.23
C SER A 181 5.62 18.73 9.55
N LEU A 182 4.36 18.27 9.68
CA LEU A 182 3.20 19.11 9.96
C LEU A 182 2.94 19.29 11.46
N THR A 183 3.50 18.42 12.29
CA THR A 183 3.27 18.46 13.74
C THR A 183 4.17 19.44 14.47
N LYS A 184 3.62 20.12 15.49
CA LYS A 184 4.36 21.00 16.40
C LYS A 184 5.05 20.21 17.52
N ASP A 185 5.67 19.09 17.15
CA ASP A 185 6.33 18.20 18.09
C ASP A 185 7.64 18.81 18.62
N THR A 186 8.07 18.37 19.79
CA THR A 186 9.40 18.74 20.30
C THR A 186 10.49 18.10 19.42
N PRO A 187 11.67 18.74 19.28
CA PRO A 187 12.79 18.16 18.53
C PRO A 187 13.15 16.73 18.98
N GLU A 188 13.11 16.46 20.29
CA GLU A 188 13.35 15.13 20.86
C GLU A 188 12.35 14.08 20.35
N THR A 189 11.08 14.47 20.21
CA THR A 189 10.02 13.60 19.71
C THR A 189 10.19 13.31 18.22
N LEU A 190 10.55 14.33 17.43
CA LEU A 190 10.85 14.17 16.00
C LEU A 190 12.03 13.21 15.79
N ILE A 191 13.11 13.37 16.55
CA ILE A 191 14.27 12.46 16.50
C ILE A 191 13.86 11.02 16.85
N ALA A 192 13.01 10.83 17.86
CA ALA A 192 12.51 9.50 18.23
C ALA A 192 11.65 8.87 17.12
N ILE A 193 10.83 9.67 16.43
CA ILE A 193 10.00 9.21 15.30
C ILE A 193 10.90 8.84 14.11
N GLU A 194 11.86 9.69 13.74
CA GLU A 194 12.84 9.41 12.68
C GLU A 194 13.65 8.15 12.98
N THR A 195 14.10 8.00 14.23
CA THR A 195 14.82 6.80 14.68
C THR A 195 13.95 5.55 14.56
N ALA A 196 12.68 5.61 14.95
CA ALA A 196 11.75 4.49 14.81
C ALA A 196 11.45 4.16 13.34
N LEU A 197 11.24 5.15 12.48
CA LEU A 197 11.09 4.96 11.03
C LEU A 197 12.34 4.29 10.44
N ASN A 198 13.54 4.69 10.88
CA ASN A 198 14.79 4.09 10.41
C ASN A 198 14.91 2.59 10.74
N THR A 199 14.24 2.12 11.80
CA THR A 199 14.23 0.69 12.17
C THR A 199 13.28 -0.18 11.34
N LEU A 200 12.43 0.42 10.51
CA LEU A 200 11.55 -0.33 9.61
C LEU A 200 12.39 -1.00 8.52
N PRO A 201 12.28 -2.32 8.29
CA PRO A 201 12.96 -2.94 7.17
C PRO A 201 12.33 -2.49 5.86
N PRO A 202 13.11 -2.39 4.77
CA PRO A 202 12.56 -2.10 3.46
C PRO A 202 11.80 -3.33 2.94
N LEU A 203 10.82 -3.09 2.07
CA LEU A 203 10.33 -4.13 1.17
C LEU A 203 11.27 -4.19 -0.02
N VAL A 204 11.86 -5.34 -0.28
CA VAL A 204 12.64 -5.57 -1.51
C VAL A 204 11.91 -6.58 -2.37
N ARG A 205 11.43 -6.12 -3.52
CA ARG A 205 10.81 -6.97 -4.53
C ARG A 205 11.77 -7.16 -5.69
N LEU A 206 12.02 -8.42 -6.05
CA LEU A 206 12.85 -8.75 -7.19
C LEU A 206 11.95 -9.04 -8.38
N ASP A 207 12.17 -8.32 -9.46
CA ASP A 207 11.58 -8.63 -10.75
C ASP A 207 12.47 -9.68 -11.44
N ILE A 208 12.18 -10.94 -11.12
CA ILE A 208 12.87 -12.11 -11.67
C ILE A 208 12.00 -12.73 -12.75
N PRO A 209 12.52 -12.89 -13.98
CA PRO A 209 11.80 -13.60 -15.01
C PRO A 209 11.75 -15.10 -14.69
N ALA A 210 10.58 -15.70 -14.87
CA ALA A 210 10.36 -17.14 -14.63
C ALA A 210 11.26 -18.03 -15.48
N THR A 211 11.77 -17.51 -16.59
CA THR A 211 12.62 -18.18 -17.57
C THR A 211 13.71 -17.23 -18.04
N TRP A 212 14.93 -17.71 -18.22
CA TRP A 212 16.06 -16.90 -18.68
C TRP A 212 16.88 -17.57 -19.78
N ASN A 213 17.66 -16.75 -20.48
CA ASN A 213 18.51 -17.17 -21.59
C ASN A 213 19.94 -17.46 -21.11
N SER A 214 20.45 -18.67 -21.35
CA SER A 214 21.79 -19.07 -20.89
C SER A 214 22.99 -18.30 -21.48
N LEU A 215 22.82 -17.46 -22.50
CA LEU A 215 23.92 -16.66 -23.08
C LEU A 215 24.01 -15.25 -22.50
N GLU A 216 22.96 -14.79 -21.83
CA GLU A 216 22.90 -13.44 -21.30
C GLU A 216 23.22 -13.40 -19.80
N PRO A 217 23.91 -12.34 -19.35
CA PRO A 217 24.03 -12.07 -17.92
C PRO A 217 22.62 -11.98 -17.32
N PHE A 218 22.37 -12.70 -16.24
CA PHE A 218 21.09 -12.74 -15.55
C PHE A 218 20.91 -11.45 -14.75
N ILE A 219 20.20 -10.49 -15.34
CA ILE A 219 19.96 -9.19 -14.72
C ILE A 219 18.69 -9.28 -13.87
N VAL A 220 18.81 -8.91 -12.60
CA VAL A 220 17.68 -8.82 -11.67
C VAL A 220 17.48 -7.38 -11.25
N SER A 221 16.25 -6.88 -11.38
CA SER A 221 15.87 -5.59 -10.85
C SER A 221 15.29 -5.76 -9.44
N ALA A 222 15.90 -5.11 -8.45
CA ALA A 222 15.39 -5.00 -7.10
C ALA A 222 14.66 -3.66 -6.93
N ASN A 223 13.34 -3.71 -6.78
CA ASN A 223 12.54 -2.57 -6.37
C ASN A 223 12.47 -2.53 -4.84
N VAL A 224 13.11 -1.51 -4.28
CA VAL A 224 13.27 -1.31 -2.84
C VAL A 224 12.33 -0.20 -2.42
N ARG A 225 11.35 -0.54 -1.60
CA ARG A 225 10.41 0.39 -1.00
C ARG A 225 10.71 0.53 0.48
N ASP A 226 11.07 1.75 0.88
CA ASP A 226 11.40 2.11 2.25
C ASP A 226 10.46 3.18 2.81
N TRP A 227 10.51 3.35 4.13
CA TRP A 227 9.81 4.40 4.90
C TRP A 227 10.81 5.27 5.67
N TRP A 228 12.05 5.28 5.20
CA TRP A 228 13.11 6.01 5.87
C TRP A 228 13.04 7.49 5.51
N PRO A 229 13.51 8.38 6.41
CA PRO A 229 13.61 9.81 6.11
C PRO A 229 14.31 10.07 4.78
N GLU A 230 13.88 11.10 4.03
CA GLU A 230 14.32 11.35 2.65
C GLU A 230 15.84 11.46 2.45
N GLN A 231 16.56 11.85 3.50
CA GLN A 231 18.01 12.06 3.50
C GLN A 231 18.79 10.89 4.11
N SER A 232 18.12 9.79 4.49
CA SER A 232 18.80 8.60 4.99
C SER A 232 19.68 7.97 3.93
N LYS A 233 20.91 7.62 4.30
CA LYS A 233 21.84 6.87 3.45
C LYS A 233 21.50 5.39 3.58
N ILE A 234 21.15 4.77 2.46
CA ILE A 234 20.77 3.36 2.37
C ILE A 234 21.91 2.62 1.71
N LYS A 235 22.29 1.48 2.29
CA LYS A 235 23.17 0.51 1.65
C LYS A 235 22.47 -0.83 1.60
N LEU A 236 22.39 -1.40 0.41
CA LEU A 236 22.02 -2.81 0.24
C LEU A 236 23.23 -3.58 -0.27
N ARG A 237 23.42 -4.76 0.30
CA ARG A 237 24.48 -5.70 -0.04
C ARG A 237 23.92 -7.10 -0.15
N VAL A 238 24.23 -7.81 -1.23
CA VAL A 238 23.90 -9.23 -1.34
C VAL A 238 24.92 -10.02 -0.54
N THR A 239 24.50 -10.82 0.43
CA THR A 239 25.41 -11.56 1.32
C THR A 239 25.49 -13.05 1.01
N ALA A 240 24.41 -13.64 0.50
CA ALA A 240 24.38 -15.05 0.14
C ALA A 240 23.35 -15.37 -0.95
N PHE A 241 23.61 -16.45 -1.67
CA PHE A 241 22.63 -17.15 -2.50
C PHE A 241 22.53 -18.60 -2.01
N ASN A 242 21.37 -18.96 -1.47
CA ASN A 242 21.10 -20.30 -0.96
C ASN A 242 20.38 -21.08 -2.07
N GLY A 243 20.98 -22.16 -2.57
CA GLY A 243 20.35 -23.03 -3.57
C GLY A 243 20.57 -22.64 -5.04
N ILE A 244 21.21 -21.49 -5.32
CA ILE A 244 21.57 -21.06 -6.68
C ILE A 244 23.09 -21.15 -6.83
N GLN A 245 23.57 -21.91 -7.81
CA GLN A 245 25.00 -22.00 -8.10
C GLN A 245 25.46 -20.76 -8.87
N MET A 246 26.18 -19.88 -8.18
CA MET A 246 26.82 -18.72 -8.79
C MET A 246 28.32 -18.95 -8.93
N SER A 247 28.92 -18.35 -9.96
CA SER A 247 30.38 -18.29 -10.06
C SER A 247 30.95 -17.45 -8.91
N ALA A 248 32.09 -17.87 -8.33
CA ALA A 248 32.73 -17.13 -7.25
C ALA A 248 33.00 -15.65 -7.59
N PRO A 249 33.46 -15.29 -8.81
CA PRO A 249 33.63 -13.88 -9.18
C PRO A 249 32.33 -13.08 -9.22
N ALA A 250 31.20 -13.70 -9.61
CA ALA A 250 29.91 -13.02 -9.60
C ALA A 250 29.45 -12.76 -8.16
N LEU A 251 29.59 -13.74 -7.27
CA LEU A 251 29.26 -13.58 -5.86
C LEU A 251 30.13 -12.51 -5.19
N GLU A 252 31.43 -12.49 -5.47
CA GLU A 252 32.39 -11.51 -4.95
C GLU A 252 32.05 -10.09 -5.44
N ARG A 253 31.73 -9.92 -6.74
CA ARG A 253 31.26 -8.64 -7.27
C ARG A 253 30.01 -8.13 -6.55
N LEU A 254 29.02 -9.00 -6.35
CA LEU A 254 27.74 -8.62 -5.72
C LEU A 254 27.87 -8.35 -4.21
N THR A 255 28.76 -9.05 -3.52
CA THR A 255 29.04 -8.78 -2.09
C THR A 255 29.77 -7.46 -1.87
N HIS A 256 30.55 -7.00 -2.86
CA HIS A 256 31.22 -5.70 -2.83
C HIS A 256 30.42 -4.56 -3.47
N GLN A 257 29.36 -4.85 -4.22
CA GLN A 257 28.50 -3.84 -4.80
C GLN A 257 27.62 -3.22 -3.72
N HIS A 258 27.85 -1.94 -3.42
CA HIS A 258 26.99 -1.15 -2.56
C HIS A 258 25.96 -0.42 -3.40
N LEU A 259 24.69 -0.72 -3.14
CA LEU A 259 23.57 -0.03 -3.76
C LEU A 259 23.18 1.13 -2.86
N GLU A 260 23.51 2.35 -3.28
CA GLU A 260 23.19 3.59 -2.58
C GLU A 260 22.05 4.34 -3.26
N ARG A 261 21.19 4.99 -2.47
CA ARG A 261 20.12 5.84 -2.98
C ARG A 261 20.73 7.08 -3.65
N THR A 262 20.62 7.17 -4.97
CA THR A 262 21.25 8.23 -5.76
C THR A 262 20.47 9.55 -5.78
N ASN A 263 19.18 9.56 -5.42
CA ASN A 263 18.32 10.75 -5.50
C ASN A 263 17.49 10.99 -4.23
N SER A 264 17.54 12.24 -3.74
CA SER A 264 16.78 12.79 -2.60
C SER A 264 15.34 13.19 -2.96
N GLY A 265 14.89 12.95 -4.19
CA GLY A 265 13.56 13.33 -4.65
C GLY A 265 12.49 12.37 -4.14
N GLY A 266 12.05 12.54 -2.89
CA GLY A 266 10.92 11.86 -2.24
C GLY A 266 11.13 10.38 -1.94
N ALA A 267 10.68 9.90 -0.79
CA ALA A 267 10.75 8.49 -0.38
C ALA A 267 9.79 7.57 -1.18
N ASN A 268 10.03 6.26 -1.10
CA ASN A 268 9.09 5.13 -1.29
C ASN A 268 9.37 4.12 -2.42
N SER A 269 10.31 4.33 -3.35
CA SER A 269 10.74 3.27 -4.29
C SER A 269 12.06 3.63 -4.97
N THR A 270 13.06 2.76 -4.86
CA THR A 270 14.34 2.83 -5.56
C THR A 270 14.54 1.52 -6.32
N ILE A 271 14.83 1.60 -7.62
CA ILE A 271 15.11 0.42 -8.44
C ILE A 271 16.61 0.27 -8.59
N PHE A 272 17.13 -0.91 -8.27
CA PHE A 272 18.52 -1.29 -8.46
C PHE A 272 18.61 -2.44 -9.44
N THR A 273 19.57 -2.40 -10.36
CA THR A 273 19.86 -3.51 -11.27
C THR A 273 21.11 -4.24 -10.82
N MET A 274 21.03 -5.57 -10.71
CA MET A 274 22.14 -6.43 -10.33
C MET A 274 22.44 -7.40 -11.47
N ASP A 275 23.71 -7.53 -11.82
CA ASP A 275 24.20 -8.52 -12.77
C ASP A 275 24.64 -9.79 -12.03
N LEU A 276 23.82 -10.85 -12.10
CA LEU A 276 24.13 -12.15 -11.52
C LEU A 276 25.04 -13.01 -12.41
N GLY A 277 25.49 -12.48 -13.55
CA GLY A 277 26.32 -13.17 -14.53
C GLY A 277 25.55 -14.28 -15.26
N VAL A 278 26.28 -15.12 -15.98
CA VAL A 278 25.66 -16.22 -16.72
C VAL A 278 25.35 -17.38 -15.78
N LEU A 279 24.08 -17.78 -15.73
CA LEU A 279 23.64 -18.99 -15.02
C LEU A 279 23.74 -20.23 -15.92
N ALA A 280 24.05 -21.38 -15.32
CA ALA A 280 24.03 -22.66 -16.02
C ALA A 280 22.60 -23.01 -16.48
N ILE A 281 22.47 -23.81 -17.52
CA ILE A 281 21.16 -24.29 -18.01
C ILE A 281 20.48 -25.15 -16.94
N GLY A 282 19.18 -24.96 -16.73
CA GLY A 282 18.33 -25.72 -15.81
C GLY A 282 17.50 -24.83 -14.88
N LEU A 283 16.69 -25.48 -14.04
CA LEU A 283 15.87 -24.81 -13.04
C LEU A 283 16.73 -24.39 -11.84
N HIS A 284 16.75 -23.10 -11.55
CA HIS A 284 17.36 -22.53 -10.36
C HIS A 284 16.27 -22.06 -9.42
N SER A 285 16.22 -22.67 -8.23
CA SER A 285 15.33 -22.28 -7.15
C SER A 285 16.14 -22.12 -5.89
N GLY A 286 15.98 -20.99 -5.21
CA GLY A 286 16.74 -20.69 -4.02
C GLY A 286 16.29 -19.39 -3.36
N GLU A 287 17.16 -18.84 -2.52
CA GLU A 287 16.94 -17.58 -1.84
C GLU A 287 18.15 -16.67 -2.01
N MET A 288 17.91 -15.40 -2.29
CA MET A 288 18.92 -14.37 -2.18
C MET A 288 18.77 -13.66 -0.83
N VAL A 289 19.85 -13.65 -0.06
CA VAL A 289 19.91 -12.93 1.21
C VAL A 289 20.56 -11.59 0.97
N MET A 290 19.83 -10.53 1.28
CA MET A 290 20.28 -9.15 1.23
C MET A 290 20.41 -8.60 2.63
N GLU A 291 21.56 -8.01 2.92
CA GLU A 291 21.76 -7.17 4.08
C GLU A 291 21.44 -5.72 3.71
N TRP A 292 20.73 -5.06 4.61
CA TRP A 292 20.43 -3.65 4.49
C TRP A 292 21.00 -2.89 5.69
N GLU A 293 21.48 -1.68 5.42
CA GLU A 293 21.92 -0.72 6.42
C GLU A 293 21.30 0.63 6.09
N SER A 294 20.72 1.30 7.08
CA SER A 294 20.20 2.66 6.96
C SER A 294 20.82 3.57 8.01
N THR A 295 21.43 4.65 7.56
CA THR A 295 22.02 5.70 8.39
C THR A 295 21.17 6.96 8.29
N LEU A 296 20.70 7.47 9.43
CA LEU A 296 19.99 8.74 9.50
C LEU A 296 20.87 9.90 8.98
N PRO A 297 20.25 10.96 8.42
CA PRO A 297 21.00 12.12 7.93
C PRO A 297 21.79 12.81 9.05
N GLU A 298 22.93 13.40 8.68
CA GLU A 298 23.81 14.15 9.60
C GLU A 298 23.11 15.34 10.26
N THR A 299 21.99 15.81 9.70
CA THR A 299 21.16 16.87 10.25
C THR A 299 20.37 16.45 11.48
N THR A 300 20.13 15.16 11.67
CA THR A 300 19.47 14.67 12.87
C THR A 300 20.46 14.83 14.04
N MET A 301 20.10 15.62 15.06
CA MET A 301 20.92 15.90 16.27
C MET A 301 21.21 14.65 17.13
N ALA A 302 21.01 13.44 16.59
CA ALA A 302 21.32 12.18 17.23
C ALA A 302 22.84 12.02 17.34
N THR A 303 23.36 12.22 18.56
CA THR A 303 24.80 12.17 18.87
C THR A 303 25.44 10.78 18.70
N ASN A 304 24.62 9.75 18.50
CA ASN A 304 25.02 8.42 18.04
C ASN A 304 24.18 8.10 16.81
N THR A 305 24.78 7.99 15.63
CA THR A 305 24.07 7.62 14.40
C THR A 305 23.37 6.27 14.62
N PRO A 306 22.03 6.22 14.67
CA PRO A 306 21.32 4.95 14.79
C PRO A 306 21.49 4.23 13.45
N HIS A 307 22.41 3.27 13.40
CA HIS A 307 22.53 2.34 12.30
C HIS A 307 21.46 1.26 12.48
N ALA A 308 20.38 1.38 11.71
CA ALA A 308 19.47 0.26 11.56
C ALA A 308 20.08 -0.70 10.53
N HIS A 309 20.13 -1.97 10.86
CA HIS A 309 20.62 -3.01 9.97
C HIS A 309 19.76 -4.26 10.10
N GLY A 310 19.70 -5.04 9.02
CA GLY A 310 18.97 -6.30 9.03
C GLY A 310 19.24 -7.12 7.79
N PHE A 311 18.60 -8.29 7.72
CA PHE A 311 18.67 -9.20 6.60
C PHE A 311 17.28 -9.48 6.06
N ILE A 312 17.17 -9.60 4.74
CA ILE A 312 15.95 -9.97 4.02
C ILE A 312 16.30 -11.16 3.14
N SER A 313 15.52 -12.24 3.25
CA SER A 313 15.61 -13.38 2.35
C SER A 313 14.52 -13.27 1.31
N ILE A 314 14.89 -13.34 0.03
CA ILE A 314 13.94 -13.22 -1.09
C ILE A 314 14.02 -14.48 -1.93
N PRO A 315 12.91 -15.21 -2.11
CA PRO A 315 12.90 -16.40 -2.94
C PRO A 315 13.15 -16.03 -4.41
N ILE A 316 13.95 -16.86 -5.08
CA ILE A 316 14.28 -16.74 -6.50
C ILE A 316 13.95 -18.07 -7.15
N SER A 317 13.19 -18.01 -8.25
CA SER A 317 12.92 -19.17 -9.10
C SER A 317 12.98 -18.75 -10.56
N THR A 318 13.90 -19.33 -11.33
CA THR A 318 14.04 -19.09 -12.77
C THR A 318 14.49 -20.35 -13.49
N ASP A 319 13.92 -20.64 -14.64
CA ASP A 319 14.35 -21.73 -15.52
C ASP A 319 15.27 -21.20 -16.62
N VAL A 320 16.55 -21.54 -16.56
CA VAL A 320 17.55 -21.08 -17.51
C VAL A 320 17.56 -22.04 -18.70
N LEU A 321 17.02 -21.58 -19.82
CA LEU A 321 16.86 -22.40 -21.01
C LEU A 321 18.15 -22.39 -21.86
N PRO A 322 18.48 -23.53 -22.51
CA PRO A 322 19.57 -23.60 -23.45
C PRO A 322 19.30 -22.69 -24.64
N THR A 323 20.19 -21.73 -24.84
CA THR A 323 20.07 -20.80 -25.98
C THR A 323 20.80 -21.37 -27.16
N THR A 324 20.22 -22.40 -27.77
CA THR A 324 20.89 -23.14 -28.84
C THR A 324 20.38 -22.78 -30.23
N GLN A 325 19.23 -22.11 -30.35
CA GLN A 325 18.75 -21.71 -31.67
C GLN A 325 19.17 -20.28 -32.01
N PRO A 326 20.01 -20.08 -33.05
CA PRO A 326 20.22 -18.76 -33.62
C PRO A 326 18.88 -18.20 -34.10
N LEU A 327 18.55 -16.97 -33.71
CA LEU A 327 17.37 -16.29 -34.26
C LEU A 327 17.76 -15.75 -35.63
N ALA A 328 17.03 -16.13 -36.67
CA ALA A 328 17.28 -15.60 -38.00
C ALA A 328 16.84 -14.12 -38.07
N PRO A 329 17.68 -13.19 -38.56
CA PRO A 329 17.29 -11.79 -38.68
C PRO A 329 16.20 -11.64 -39.75
N ILE A 330 15.15 -10.89 -39.43
CA ILE A 330 14.13 -10.46 -40.39
C ILE A 330 14.07 -8.92 -40.43
N ASN A 331 14.11 -8.37 -41.64
CA ASN A 331 13.94 -6.95 -41.87
C ASN A 331 13.17 -6.77 -43.18
N THR A 332 11.95 -6.26 -43.08
CA THR A 332 11.06 -5.99 -44.21
C THR A 332 10.42 -4.62 -43.99
N PRO A 333 10.21 -3.80 -45.03
CA PRO A 333 9.60 -2.48 -44.90
C PRO A 333 8.25 -2.48 -44.15
N GLU A 334 7.48 -3.55 -44.26
CA GLU A 334 6.20 -3.72 -43.59
C GLU A 334 6.36 -3.83 -42.06
N ILE A 335 7.35 -4.62 -41.60
CA ILE A 335 7.67 -4.75 -40.17
C ILE A 335 8.27 -3.44 -39.64
N ASP A 336 9.13 -2.77 -40.41
CA ASP A 336 9.69 -1.48 -40.04
C ASP A 336 8.57 -0.43 -39.82
N ALA A 337 7.56 -0.41 -40.68
CA ALA A 337 6.39 0.45 -40.52
C ALA A 337 5.59 0.11 -39.25
N LEU A 338 5.40 -1.18 -38.93
CA LEU A 338 4.74 -1.60 -37.69
C LEU A 338 5.55 -1.22 -36.44
N VAL A 339 6.88 -1.32 -36.49
CA VAL A 339 7.76 -0.89 -35.40
C VAL A 339 7.67 0.63 -35.22
N GLN A 340 7.70 1.40 -36.31
CA GLN A 340 7.48 2.85 -36.22
C GLN A 340 6.11 3.18 -35.61
N GLU A 341 5.02 2.57 -36.10
CA GLU A 341 3.67 2.75 -35.58
C GLU A 341 3.55 2.36 -34.10
N ALA A 342 4.26 1.30 -33.69
CA ALA A 342 4.30 0.86 -32.30
C ALA A 342 4.90 1.92 -31.35
N PHE A 343 5.66 2.91 -31.83
CA PHE A 343 6.21 3.98 -31.00
C PHE A 343 5.52 5.34 -31.24
N GLU A 344 4.43 5.39 -32.01
CA GLU A 344 3.56 6.56 -32.02
C GLU A 344 2.70 6.54 -30.74
N PRO A 345 2.63 7.63 -29.95
CA PRO A 345 2.88 9.03 -30.32
C PRO A 345 4.28 9.61 -29.99
N GLY A 346 5.29 8.80 -29.65
CA GLY A 346 6.67 9.26 -29.44
C GLY A 346 7.08 9.35 -27.97
N LEU A 347 7.60 10.50 -27.54
CA LEU A 347 8.00 10.75 -26.15
C LEU A 347 6.88 11.49 -25.42
N MET A 348 6.47 10.99 -24.25
CA MET A 348 5.57 11.68 -23.33
C MET A 348 6.39 12.50 -22.35
N ARG A 349 5.98 13.74 -22.11
CA ARG A 349 6.56 14.62 -21.09
C ARG A 349 5.50 15.08 -20.09
N TRP A 350 5.78 14.94 -18.81
CA TRP A 350 4.93 15.44 -17.73
C TRP A 350 5.48 16.76 -17.15
N SER A 351 4.57 17.67 -16.79
CA SER A 351 4.93 18.94 -16.17
C SER A 351 5.57 18.78 -14.79
N THR A 352 5.22 17.71 -14.09
CA THR A 352 5.64 17.40 -12.71
C THR A 352 5.91 15.90 -12.56
N GLY A 353 6.54 15.51 -11.45
CA GLY A 353 6.85 14.11 -11.12
C GLY A 353 8.32 13.74 -11.33
N ARG A 354 8.71 12.57 -10.79
CA ARG A 354 10.11 12.09 -10.81
C ARG A 354 10.53 11.61 -12.20
N VAL A 355 9.68 10.83 -12.84
CA VAL A 355 9.84 10.37 -14.22
C VAL A 355 9.06 11.33 -15.10
N ARG A 356 9.74 12.36 -15.59
CA ARG A 356 9.13 13.38 -16.44
C ARG A 356 9.06 12.99 -17.90
N HIS A 357 9.79 11.95 -18.32
CA HIS A 357 9.89 11.54 -19.71
C HIS A 357 9.76 10.03 -19.85
N ALA A 358 8.94 9.58 -20.79
CA ALA A 358 8.84 8.17 -21.13
C ALA A 358 8.55 8.00 -22.62
N PHE A 359 9.12 6.98 -23.24
CA PHE A 359 8.67 6.57 -24.57
C PHE A 359 7.27 5.97 -24.45
N SER A 360 6.35 6.42 -25.29
CA SER A 360 5.08 5.76 -25.48
C SER A 360 5.27 4.67 -26.52
N TYR A 361 4.81 3.45 -26.21
CA TYR A 361 4.82 2.38 -27.18
C TYR A 361 3.62 1.44 -27.00
N GLN A 362 3.26 0.78 -28.09
CA GLN A 362 2.04 0.01 -28.31
C GLN A 362 2.41 -1.35 -28.90
N PRO A 363 2.85 -2.31 -28.06
CA PRO A 363 3.32 -3.63 -28.50
C PRO A 363 2.32 -4.38 -29.37
N TYR A 364 1.02 -4.16 -29.12
CA TYR A 364 -0.08 -4.79 -29.82
C TYR A 364 -0.13 -4.46 -31.33
N LYS A 365 0.57 -3.41 -31.79
CA LYS A 365 0.74 -3.11 -33.23
C LYS A 365 1.47 -4.23 -33.97
N THR A 366 2.29 -4.99 -33.24
CA THR A 366 2.99 -6.17 -33.78
C THR A 366 2.25 -7.49 -33.53
N SER A 367 0.98 -7.44 -33.08
CA SER A 367 0.21 -8.65 -32.70
C SER A 367 -0.52 -9.33 -33.86
N SER A 368 0.14 -9.49 -35.01
CA SER A 368 -0.42 -10.23 -36.14
C SER A 368 0.06 -11.69 -36.18
N PRO A 369 -0.77 -12.66 -36.62
CA PRO A 369 -0.38 -14.09 -36.64
C PRO A 369 0.90 -14.36 -37.46
N GLU A 370 1.18 -13.54 -38.47
CA GLU A 370 2.38 -13.64 -39.30
C GLU A 370 3.67 -13.35 -38.52
N LEU A 371 3.56 -12.68 -37.37
CA LEU A 371 4.67 -12.31 -36.49
C LEU A 371 4.78 -13.22 -35.25
N ASP A 372 4.03 -14.33 -35.17
CA ASP A 372 4.04 -15.24 -34.02
C ASP A 372 5.43 -15.82 -33.71
N SER A 373 6.32 -15.91 -34.72
CA SER A 373 7.69 -16.42 -34.61
C SER A 373 8.77 -15.33 -34.52
N VAL A 374 8.38 -14.05 -34.47
CA VAL A 374 9.28 -12.89 -34.47
C VAL A 374 9.41 -12.36 -33.04
N ALA A 375 10.64 -12.24 -32.54
CA ALA A 375 10.95 -11.47 -31.35
C ALA A 375 11.39 -10.05 -31.70
N PHE A 376 10.86 -9.09 -30.96
CA PHE A 376 11.27 -7.70 -31.02
C PHE A 376 12.15 -7.41 -29.81
N GLY A 377 13.44 -7.21 -30.03
CA GLY A 377 14.36 -6.63 -29.05
C GLY A 377 14.98 -5.41 -29.66
N MET A 378 14.91 -4.26 -28.99
CA MET A 378 15.14 -2.97 -29.61
C MET A 378 15.85 -2.00 -28.67
N ILE A 379 16.76 -1.23 -29.24
CA ILE A 379 17.35 -0.05 -28.61
C ILE A 379 16.63 1.17 -29.18
N VAL A 380 15.89 1.88 -28.33
CA VAL A 380 15.10 3.07 -28.67
C VAL A 380 15.82 4.29 -28.13
N GLU A 381 16.16 5.21 -29.02
CA GLU A 381 16.96 6.38 -28.70
C GLU A 381 16.19 7.66 -29.05
N ALA A 382 16.14 8.61 -28.12
CA ALA A 382 15.76 9.99 -28.40
C ALA A 382 17.04 10.78 -28.62
N LEU A 383 17.22 11.33 -29.81
CA LEU A 383 18.43 12.03 -30.21
C LEU A 383 18.14 13.52 -30.33
N GLU A 384 19.02 14.34 -29.79
CA GLU A 384 19.06 15.79 -30.03
C GLU A 384 20.25 16.03 -30.97
N ASP A 385 19.99 16.46 -32.20
CA ASP A 385 21.03 16.67 -33.22
C ASP A 385 21.92 15.42 -33.45
N GLY A 386 21.31 14.23 -33.40
CA GLY A 386 22.01 12.94 -33.56
C GLY A 386 22.75 12.43 -32.31
N VAL A 387 22.71 13.15 -31.19
CA VAL A 387 23.29 12.70 -29.90
C VAL A 387 22.20 12.04 -29.05
N PRO A 388 22.34 10.76 -28.63
CA PRO A 388 21.37 10.12 -27.75
C PRO A 388 21.30 10.82 -26.39
N ARG A 389 20.11 11.33 -26.05
CA ARG A 389 19.78 11.92 -24.74
C ARG A 389 18.96 10.99 -23.87
N ARG A 390 18.28 10.02 -24.48
CA ARG A 390 17.61 8.92 -23.78
C ARG A 390 17.82 7.64 -24.55
N ARG A 391 18.12 6.54 -23.85
CA ARG A 391 18.17 5.20 -24.42
C ARG A 391 17.34 4.23 -23.59
N LEU A 392 16.39 3.58 -24.24
CA LEU A 392 15.54 2.55 -23.68
C LEU A 392 15.79 1.24 -24.44
N ASN A 393 16.21 0.22 -23.72
CA ASN A 393 16.24 -1.15 -24.21
C ASN A 393 14.86 -1.76 -23.94
N VAL A 394 14.20 -2.29 -24.95
CA VAL A 394 12.83 -2.82 -24.83
C VAL A 394 12.67 -4.09 -25.64
N TRP A 395 11.88 -5.03 -25.14
CA TRP A 395 11.67 -6.29 -25.79
C TRP A 395 10.26 -6.85 -25.57
N TRP A 396 9.71 -7.47 -26.61
CA TRP A 396 8.44 -8.18 -26.57
C TRP A 396 8.29 -9.18 -27.72
N ARG A 397 7.25 -10.02 -27.64
CA ARG A 397 6.95 -11.04 -28.65
C ARG A 397 5.99 -10.49 -29.71
N GLY A 398 6.27 -10.75 -30.98
CA GLY A 398 5.31 -10.56 -32.05
C GLY A 398 4.12 -11.51 -31.96
N GLY A 399 3.06 -11.16 -32.68
CA GLY A 399 1.87 -11.97 -32.84
C GLY A 399 0.97 -12.08 -31.61
N ARG A 400 0.24 -13.20 -31.52
CA ARG A 400 -0.92 -13.38 -30.62
C ARG A 400 -0.57 -13.42 -29.12
N GLY A 401 0.70 -13.29 -28.75
CA GLY A 401 1.20 -13.27 -27.37
C GLY A 401 1.81 -11.92 -26.92
N GLY A 402 1.77 -10.88 -27.74
CA GLY A 402 2.53 -9.62 -27.54
C GLY A 402 2.10 -8.70 -26.39
N ALA A 403 1.32 -9.18 -25.42
CA ALA A 403 0.84 -8.35 -24.32
C ALA A 403 1.90 -8.08 -23.23
N ARG A 404 2.91 -8.95 -23.10
CA ARG A 404 3.97 -8.79 -22.09
C ARG A 404 5.21 -8.17 -22.72
N THR A 405 5.72 -7.12 -22.08
CA THR A 405 6.91 -6.40 -22.51
C THR A 405 7.88 -6.27 -21.35
N GLY A 406 9.17 -6.24 -21.66
CA GLY A 406 10.22 -5.87 -20.73
C GLY A 406 10.97 -4.65 -21.26
N PHE A 407 11.50 -3.83 -20.36
CA PHE A 407 12.32 -2.69 -20.73
C PHE A 407 13.33 -2.33 -19.65
N GLU A 408 14.35 -1.58 -20.05
CA GLU A 408 15.47 -1.12 -19.23
C GLU A 408 15.93 0.26 -19.73
N ILE A 409 16.08 1.22 -18.82
CA ILE A 409 16.57 2.56 -19.15
C ILE A 409 18.10 2.53 -19.02
N GLU A 410 18.80 2.61 -20.15
CA GLU A 410 20.28 2.58 -20.19
C GLU A 410 20.88 3.99 -20.02
N LEU A 411 20.19 5.01 -20.55
CA LEU A 411 20.67 6.39 -20.54
C LEU A 411 19.49 7.36 -20.39
N GLU A 412 19.64 8.37 -19.53
CA GLU A 412 18.68 9.47 -19.38
C GLU A 412 19.40 10.79 -19.02
N ASP A 413 19.45 11.73 -19.96
CA ASP A 413 19.90 13.11 -19.79
C ASP A 413 18.68 14.01 -19.52
N GLN A 414 18.30 14.11 -18.24
CA GLN A 414 17.09 14.82 -17.84
C GLN A 414 17.12 16.32 -18.18
N ILE A 415 18.29 16.95 -18.16
CA ILE A 415 18.47 18.37 -18.48
C ILE A 415 18.22 18.63 -19.98
N ALA A 416 18.70 17.75 -20.86
CA ALA A 416 18.41 17.86 -22.28
C ALA A 416 16.92 17.61 -22.57
N LEU A 417 16.33 16.58 -21.96
CA LEU A 417 14.92 16.23 -22.15
C LEU A 417 13.96 17.32 -21.63
N ASP A 418 14.26 17.96 -20.48
CA ASP A 418 13.45 19.05 -19.94
C ASP A 418 13.39 20.27 -20.88
N ARG A 419 14.43 20.49 -21.68
CA ARG A 419 14.52 21.58 -22.67
C ARG A 419 13.91 21.21 -24.03
N ALA A 420 13.47 19.97 -24.21
CA ALA A 420 12.97 19.49 -25.49
C ALA A 420 11.60 20.12 -25.82
N ALA A 421 11.55 21.22 -26.57
CA ALA A 421 10.30 21.86 -26.98
C ALA A 421 10.39 22.44 -28.41
N VAL A 422 9.49 21.97 -29.28
CA VAL A 422 8.98 22.49 -30.58
C VAL A 422 9.98 22.93 -31.68
N ASN A 423 11.22 23.33 -31.40
CA ASN A 423 12.18 23.85 -32.39
C ASN A 423 13.54 23.15 -32.42
N ALA A 424 13.68 22.01 -31.75
CA ALA A 424 14.93 21.24 -31.74
C ALA A 424 14.81 20.02 -32.68
N HIS A 425 15.90 19.69 -33.38
CA HIS A 425 16.00 18.55 -34.30
C HIS A 425 16.03 17.23 -33.52
N TRP A 426 14.92 16.91 -32.86
CA TRP A 426 14.78 15.66 -32.15
C TRP A 426 14.38 14.55 -33.13
N THR A 427 15.15 13.48 -33.17
CA THR A 427 14.77 12.25 -33.88
C THR A 427 14.60 11.10 -32.90
N MET A 428 13.74 10.16 -33.24
CA MET A 428 13.68 8.86 -32.61
C MET A 428 14.38 7.87 -33.52
N ARG A 429 15.33 7.11 -32.98
CA ARG A 429 15.98 5.99 -33.68
C ARG A 429 15.68 4.71 -32.94
N ILE A 430 15.16 3.72 -33.66
CA ILE A 430 14.89 2.38 -33.13
C ILE A 430 15.73 1.40 -33.92
N ARG A 431 16.54 0.61 -33.21
CA ARG A 431 17.42 -0.40 -33.82
C ARG A 431 17.13 -1.77 -33.23
N GLY A 432 16.97 -2.77 -34.07
CA GLY A 432 16.90 -4.15 -33.63
C GLY A 432 18.17 -4.56 -32.88
N ASN A 433 18.01 -5.38 -31.84
CA ASN A 433 19.10 -5.98 -31.10
C ASN A 433 18.79 -7.45 -30.81
N GLU A 434 19.63 -8.36 -31.32
CA GLU A 434 19.43 -9.81 -31.19
C GLU A 434 19.44 -10.26 -29.74
N SER A 435 20.35 -9.73 -28.92
CA SER A 435 20.43 -10.05 -27.49
C SER A 435 19.11 -9.72 -26.80
N LEU A 436 18.64 -8.47 -26.92
CA LEU A 436 17.33 -8.08 -26.37
C LEU A 436 16.19 -8.96 -26.91
N ALA A 437 16.23 -9.37 -28.17
CA ALA A 437 15.20 -10.23 -28.76
C ALA A 437 15.21 -11.64 -28.13
N ARG A 438 16.38 -12.14 -27.75
CA ARG A 438 16.53 -13.43 -27.06
C ARG A 438 15.94 -13.43 -25.64
N ARG A 439 15.84 -12.27 -24.99
CA ARG A 439 15.11 -12.13 -23.71
C ARG A 439 13.64 -12.51 -23.84
N VAL A 440 13.05 -12.33 -25.02
CA VAL A 440 11.65 -12.70 -25.33
C VAL A 440 11.49 -14.20 -25.49
N ALA A 441 12.49 -14.88 -26.08
CA ALA A 441 12.39 -16.28 -26.46
C ALA A 441 12.20 -17.23 -25.27
N GLY A 442 12.61 -16.82 -24.06
CA GLY A 442 12.36 -17.59 -22.84
C GLY A 442 10.96 -17.38 -22.24
N LEU A 443 10.40 -16.17 -22.37
CA LEU A 443 9.28 -15.70 -21.54
C LEU A 443 7.91 -16.36 -21.80
N TYR A 444 7.75 -17.22 -22.82
CA TYR A 444 6.43 -17.68 -23.26
C TYR A 444 6.35 -19.17 -23.60
N SER A 445 5.39 -19.86 -22.99
CA SER A 445 4.92 -21.19 -23.41
C SER A 445 4.02 -21.07 -24.66
N GLY A 446 4.63 -20.87 -25.83
CA GLY A 446 3.89 -20.71 -27.09
C GLY A 446 4.67 -21.16 -28.32
N ALA A 447 4.29 -20.67 -29.50
CA ALA A 447 5.01 -20.97 -30.74
C ALA A 447 6.49 -20.59 -30.59
N GLN A 448 7.39 -21.37 -31.17
CA GLN A 448 8.82 -21.12 -31.03
C GLN A 448 9.20 -19.80 -31.72
N VAL A 449 9.91 -18.93 -31.00
CA VAL A 449 10.55 -17.75 -31.60
C VAL A 449 11.74 -18.24 -32.41
N THR A 450 11.69 -18.06 -33.73
CA THR A 450 12.74 -18.51 -34.67
C THR A 450 13.43 -17.35 -35.37
N THR A 451 12.85 -16.16 -35.31
CA THR A 451 13.33 -14.95 -35.99
C THR A 451 13.34 -13.76 -35.05
N TRP A 452 14.14 -12.75 -35.36
CA TRP A 452 14.15 -11.48 -34.64
C TRP A 452 14.19 -10.29 -35.60
N TRP A 453 13.52 -9.20 -35.23
CA TRP A 453 13.54 -7.99 -36.04
C TRP A 453 14.90 -7.30 -35.98
N SER A 454 15.60 -7.24 -37.11
CA SER A 454 16.95 -6.67 -37.24
C SER A 454 16.98 -5.31 -37.95
N GLY A 455 15.81 -4.68 -38.11
CA GLY A 455 15.67 -3.42 -38.83
C GLY A 455 16.23 -2.22 -38.07
N THR A 456 16.17 -1.06 -38.73
CA THR A 456 16.49 0.24 -38.13
C THR A 456 15.58 1.28 -38.76
N VAL A 457 14.83 1.99 -37.91
CA VAL A 457 13.97 3.10 -38.33
C VAL A 457 14.38 4.37 -37.60
N GLU A 458 14.36 5.48 -38.32
CA GLU A 458 14.61 6.80 -37.76
C GLU A 458 13.58 7.80 -38.30
N PHE A 459 12.91 8.52 -37.41
CA PHE A 459 11.85 9.46 -37.76
C PHE A 459 11.83 10.66 -36.78
N PRO A 460 11.22 11.80 -37.16
CA PRO A 460 11.10 12.94 -36.26
C PRO A 460 10.40 12.58 -34.96
N LEU A 461 10.98 12.95 -33.82
CA LEU A 461 10.41 12.64 -32.50
C LEU A 461 9.30 13.64 -32.16
N VAL A 462 8.09 13.14 -31.98
CA VAL A 462 6.98 13.92 -31.41
C VAL A 462 7.05 13.85 -29.89
N ILE A 463 7.01 15.03 -29.24
CA ILE A 463 7.00 15.16 -27.78
C ILE A 463 5.62 15.67 -27.36
N ASN A 464 4.90 14.86 -26.57
CA ASN A 464 3.56 15.19 -26.11
C ASN A 464 3.59 15.63 -24.64
N ASP A 465 3.16 16.85 -24.39
CA ASP A 465 3.04 17.41 -23.05
C ASP A 465 1.72 16.98 -22.39
N PHE A 466 1.83 16.24 -21.29
CA PHE A 466 0.71 15.92 -20.40
C PHE A 466 0.61 16.94 -19.28
N LYS A 467 -0.57 17.55 -19.15
CA LYS A 467 -0.87 18.53 -18.09
C LYS A 467 -1.31 17.89 -16.77
N ASP A 468 -1.66 16.60 -16.78
CA ASP A 468 -2.11 15.90 -15.59
C ASP A 468 -0.91 15.43 -14.77
N ASP A 469 -0.93 15.74 -13.47
CA ASP A 469 0.09 15.30 -12.54
C ASP A 469 0.02 13.77 -12.36
N LEU A 470 1.16 13.09 -12.55
CA LEU A 470 1.34 11.66 -12.30
C LEU A 470 0.93 11.24 -10.87
N SER A 471 0.92 12.19 -9.93
CA SER A 471 0.50 11.95 -8.54
C SER A 471 -1.00 11.62 -8.37
N SER A 472 -1.84 11.92 -9.37
CA SER A 472 -3.29 11.74 -9.31
C SER A 472 -3.75 10.29 -9.53
N ARG A 473 -3.31 9.35 -8.69
CA ARG A 473 -3.85 7.99 -8.35
C ARG A 473 -4.34 7.00 -9.44
N ALA A 474 -4.52 7.38 -10.70
CA ALA A 474 -5.04 6.52 -11.77
C ALA A 474 -3.99 6.14 -12.82
N THR A 475 -2.89 6.89 -12.94
CA THR A 475 -1.82 6.66 -13.92
C THR A 475 -0.60 5.92 -13.37
N MET A 476 -0.44 5.82 -12.04
CA MET A 476 0.43 4.77 -11.46
C MET A 476 -0.05 3.36 -11.86
N ARG A 477 -1.34 3.19 -12.15
CA ARG A 477 -1.84 1.95 -12.75
C ARG A 477 -1.26 1.67 -14.13
N ALA A 478 -0.67 2.61 -14.86
CA ALA A 478 0.02 2.29 -16.12
C ALA A 478 1.32 1.49 -15.88
N TRP A 479 1.94 1.65 -14.70
CA TRP A 479 3.02 0.79 -14.24
C TRP A 479 2.50 -0.50 -13.59
N GLU A 480 1.37 -0.46 -12.86
CA GLU A 480 0.75 -1.68 -12.29
C GLU A 480 0.02 -2.56 -13.32
N TRP A 481 -0.49 -2.02 -14.44
CA TRP A 481 -1.16 -2.79 -15.51
C TRP A 481 -0.19 -3.76 -16.19
N ILE A 482 1.11 -3.49 -16.15
CA ILE A 482 2.14 -4.42 -16.63
C ILE A 482 2.36 -5.56 -15.62
N GLN A 483 2.06 -5.37 -14.33
CA GLN A 483 2.18 -6.40 -13.29
C GLN A 483 0.90 -7.23 -13.08
N ASP A 484 -0.30 -6.65 -13.23
CA ASP A 484 -1.58 -7.34 -12.94
C ASP A 484 -2.01 -8.40 -13.99
N VAL A 485 -1.33 -8.47 -15.14
CA VAL A 485 -1.54 -9.56 -16.12
C VAL A 485 -0.97 -10.91 -15.61
N ASN A 486 -0.20 -10.92 -14.54
CA ASN A 486 0.31 -12.16 -13.92
C ASN A 486 -0.63 -12.77 -12.87
N SER A 487 -1.61 -12.03 -12.32
CA SER A 487 -2.51 -12.53 -11.27
C SER A 487 -3.79 -13.21 -11.80
N SER A 488 -4.20 -12.91 -13.03
CA SER A 488 -5.47 -13.38 -13.62
C SER A 488 -5.44 -14.77 -14.30
N VAL A 489 -4.33 -15.53 -14.18
CA VAL A 489 -4.19 -16.87 -14.78
C VAL A 489 -4.36 -18.02 -13.76
N ASN A 490 -4.43 -17.73 -12.45
CA ASN A 490 -4.65 -18.76 -11.42
C ASN A 490 -6.11 -18.89 -10.93
N GLU A 491 -7.07 -18.20 -11.55
CA GLU A 491 -8.50 -18.45 -11.36
C GLU A 491 -9.15 -18.83 -12.71
N LYS A 492 -8.89 -20.07 -13.15
CA LYS A 492 -9.81 -20.84 -14.00
C LYS A 492 -9.52 -22.33 -13.96
#